data_AF-A0A974I0R1-F1
#
_entry.id   AF-A0A974I0R1-F1
#
_cell.length_a   1.000
_cell.length_b   1.000
_cell.length_c   1.000
_cell.angle_alpha   90.00
_cell.angle_beta   90.00
_cell.angle_gamma   90.00
#
_symmetry.space_group_name_H-M   'P 1'
#
loop_
_entity.id
_entity.type
_entity.pdbx_description
1 polymer ?
#
loop_
_entity_poly.entity_id
_entity_poly.type
_entity_poly.pdbx_seq_one_letter_code
_entity_poly.pdbx_strand_id
1 'polypeptide(L)'
;MSFMDIGTLTARKADTLVYTQAEVNDIISRFSSNSLDFDTDKNAVTQRLEFLCKKEISLQLHSDTLIEYLKVKRVPRGLRLGIKPTLCKEDPAYCKNWEKILNKCSLDLMTLTVEGIQTKLTKLRADISDTKQKLQATHREVEVTDIETQLRDTIARHRTDLLKVKIDKFKRDTYD
;
A
#
# COMPACT_ATOMS: atom_id res chain seq x y z
N MET A 1 39.12 28.44 10.00
CA MET A 1 37.64 28.38 9.92
C MET A 1 37.21 26.97 10.25
N SER A 2 36.40 26.81 11.29
CA SER A 2 35.87 25.53 11.75
C SER A 2 34.56 25.18 11.03
N PHE A 3 34.10 23.93 11.14
CA PHE A 3 32.79 23.51 10.62
C PHE A 3 31.62 24.32 11.23
N MET A 4 31.76 24.84 12.46
CA MET A 4 30.76 25.73 13.06
C MET A 4 30.71 27.10 12.35
N ASP A 5 31.86 27.61 11.90
CA ASP A 5 31.95 28.90 11.20
C ASP A 5 31.35 28.83 9.78
N ILE A 6 31.37 27.65 9.16
CA ILE A 6 30.81 27.40 7.81
C ILE A 6 29.31 27.10 7.87
N GLY A 7 28.85 26.43 8.95
CA GLY A 7 27.44 26.06 9.13
C GLY A 7 26.49 27.27 9.29
N THR A 8 27.02 28.44 9.64
CA THR A 8 26.25 29.69 9.75
C THR A 8 26.13 30.47 8.44
N LEU A 9 26.87 30.06 7.39
CA LEU A 9 26.93 30.76 6.09
C LEU A 9 25.76 30.45 5.14
N THR A 10 24.98 29.39 5.40
CA THR A 10 23.80 29.04 4.58
C THR A 10 22.50 29.45 5.27
N ALA A 11 21.78 30.38 4.65
CA ALA A 11 20.42 30.75 5.06
C ALA A 11 19.36 29.73 4.60
N ARG A 12 19.70 28.84 3.64
CA ARG A 12 18.82 27.76 3.19
C ARG A 12 18.83 26.63 4.20
N LYS A 13 17.87 26.64 5.11
CA LYS A 13 17.48 25.49 5.93
C LYS A 13 16.36 24.74 5.20
N ALA A 14 16.24 23.43 5.43
CA ALA A 14 15.10 22.69 4.91
C ALA A 14 13.84 23.18 5.62
N ASP A 15 12.84 23.65 4.87
CA ASP A 15 11.52 23.89 5.41
C ASP A 15 10.89 22.54 5.74
N THR A 16 10.89 22.20 7.02
CA THR A 16 10.24 21.00 7.53
C THR A 16 8.86 21.36 8.06
N LEU A 17 7.82 20.81 7.45
CA LEU A 17 6.50 20.81 8.06
C LEU A 17 6.53 19.89 9.28
N VAL A 18 6.34 20.45 10.47
CA VAL A 18 6.25 19.69 11.73
C VAL A 18 4.84 19.87 12.26
N TYR A 19 4.07 18.77 12.31
CA TYR A 19 2.77 18.79 12.96
C TYR A 19 2.95 18.77 14.47
N THR A 20 2.33 19.72 15.16
CA THR A 20 2.21 19.71 16.62
C THR A 20 1.26 18.62 17.09
N GLN A 21 1.40 18.16 18.33
CA GLN A 21 0.51 17.13 18.88
C GLN A 21 -0.96 17.58 18.87
N ALA A 22 -1.22 18.88 19.03
CA ALA A 22 -2.56 19.45 18.94
C ALA A 22 -3.12 19.36 17.51
N GLU A 23 -2.31 19.68 16.49
CA GLU A 23 -2.70 19.55 15.08
C GLU A 23 -2.89 18.10 14.68
N VAL A 24 -2.05 17.18 15.16
CA VAL A 24 -2.24 15.75 14.97
C VAL A 24 -3.58 15.31 15.57
N ASN A 25 -3.89 15.74 16.78
CA ASN A 25 -5.15 15.39 17.45
C ASN A 25 -6.38 16.03 16.77
N ASP A 26 -6.25 17.24 16.25
CA ASP A 26 -7.30 17.95 15.49
C ASP A 26 -7.50 17.33 14.09
N ILE A 27 -6.43 16.92 13.41
CA ILE A 27 -6.51 16.13 12.18
C ILE A 27 -7.19 14.80 12.47
N ILE A 28 -6.76 14.09 13.51
CA ILE A 28 -7.38 12.83 13.93
C ILE A 28 -8.86 13.07 14.23
N SER A 29 -9.25 14.07 15.03
CA SER A 29 -10.66 14.30 15.35
C SER A 29 -11.51 14.67 14.12
N ARG A 30 -10.98 15.51 13.21
CA ARG A 30 -11.65 15.91 11.96
C ARG A 30 -11.88 14.76 11.00
N PHE A 31 -11.00 13.76 10.98
CA PHE A 31 -11.11 12.61 10.07
C PHE A 31 -11.58 11.32 10.77
N SER A 32 -11.59 11.27 12.10
CA SER A 32 -12.07 10.14 12.91
C SER A 32 -13.59 9.97 12.86
N SER A 33 -14.35 11.01 12.52
CA SER A 33 -15.78 10.89 12.23
C SER A 33 -16.08 10.11 10.92
N ASN A 34 -15.07 9.81 10.10
CA ASN A 34 -15.17 8.81 9.03
C ASN A 34 -14.97 7.37 9.54
N SER A 35 -14.68 7.18 10.84
CA SER A 35 -14.88 5.90 11.50
C SER A 35 -16.37 5.72 11.66
N LEU A 36 -17.01 5.21 10.61
CA LEU A 36 -18.40 4.73 10.61
C LEU A 36 -18.66 4.02 11.95
N ASP A 37 -19.62 4.53 12.70
CA ASP A 37 -20.05 3.93 13.97
C ASP A 37 -20.78 2.62 13.61
N PHE A 38 -20.02 1.53 13.59
CA PHE A 38 -20.44 0.26 13.00
C PHE A 38 -21.31 -0.60 13.93
N ASP A 39 -21.51 -0.19 15.19
CA ASP A 39 -21.94 -1.12 16.24
C ASP A 39 -23.46 -1.27 16.41
N THR A 40 -24.30 -0.59 15.61
CA THR A 40 -25.77 -0.71 15.77
C THR A 40 -26.60 -0.72 14.49
N ASP A 41 -26.02 -0.48 13.31
CA ASP A 41 -26.75 -0.51 12.05
C ASP A 41 -26.44 -1.79 11.25
N LYS A 42 -27.47 -2.56 10.92
CA LYS A 42 -27.39 -3.75 10.05
C LYS A 42 -26.67 -3.46 8.73
N ASN A 43 -26.85 -2.25 8.20
CA ASN A 43 -26.15 -1.81 6.99
C ASN A 43 -24.66 -1.59 7.23
N ALA A 44 -24.27 -1.18 8.44
CA ALA A 44 -22.88 -0.90 8.77
C ALA A 44 -22.05 -2.20 8.78
N VAL A 45 -22.56 -3.29 9.33
CA VAL A 45 -21.88 -4.61 9.28
C VAL A 45 -21.67 -5.07 7.83
N THR A 46 -22.68 -4.88 6.99
CA THR A 46 -22.62 -5.23 5.56
C THR A 46 -21.59 -4.39 4.81
N GLN A 47 -21.60 -3.07 5.00
CA GLN A 47 -20.62 -2.15 4.40
C GLN A 47 -19.20 -2.43 4.90
N ARG A 48 -19.05 -2.78 6.19
CA ARG A 48 -17.77 -3.16 6.78
C ARG A 48 -17.22 -4.41 6.10
N LEU A 49 -18.05 -5.44 5.95
CA LEU A 49 -17.66 -6.68 5.29
C LEU A 49 -17.22 -6.43 3.85
N GLU A 50 -17.97 -5.63 3.10
CA GLU A 50 -17.61 -5.26 1.73
C GLU A 50 -16.26 -4.54 1.66
N PHE A 51 -16.06 -3.54 2.53
CA PHE A 51 -14.80 -2.81 2.62
C PHE A 51 -13.63 -3.74 2.91
N LEU A 52 -13.76 -4.64 3.89
CA LEU A 52 -12.71 -5.58 4.27
C LEU A 52 -12.37 -6.54 3.11
N CYS A 53 -13.37 -7.10 2.43
CA CYS A 53 -13.15 -7.96 1.27
C CYS A 53 -12.49 -7.22 0.10
N LYS A 54 -12.91 -5.97 -0.21
CA LYS A 54 -12.24 -5.15 -1.23
C LYS A 54 -10.79 -4.85 -0.87
N LYS A 55 -10.52 -4.56 0.40
CA LYS A 55 -9.16 -4.35 0.93
C LYS A 55 -8.31 -5.61 0.79
N GLU A 56 -8.85 -6.79 1.08
CA GLU A 56 -8.15 -8.07 0.93
C GLU A 56 -7.72 -8.29 -0.51
N ILE A 57 -8.64 -8.18 -1.48
CA ILE A 57 -8.32 -8.33 -2.90
C ILE A 57 -7.25 -7.33 -3.34
N SER A 58 -7.36 -6.09 -2.89
CA SER A 58 -6.40 -5.03 -3.25
C SER A 58 -4.99 -5.34 -2.74
N LEU A 59 -4.87 -5.83 -1.50
CA LEU A 59 -3.60 -6.24 -0.90
C LEU A 59 -3.05 -7.51 -1.56
N GLN A 60 -3.88 -8.53 -1.77
CA GLN A 60 -3.48 -9.78 -2.42
C GLN A 60 -2.95 -9.51 -3.83
N LEU A 61 -3.71 -8.80 -4.66
CA LEU A 61 -3.26 -8.46 -6.02
C LEU A 61 -2.01 -7.60 -6.02
N HIS A 62 -1.82 -6.72 -5.04
CA HIS A 62 -0.59 -5.96 -4.92
C HIS A 62 0.62 -6.86 -4.62
N SER A 63 0.47 -7.80 -3.68
CA SER A 63 1.49 -8.79 -3.34
C SER A 63 1.82 -9.68 -4.54
N ASP A 64 0.80 -10.26 -5.19
CA ASP A 64 0.95 -11.12 -6.37
C ASP A 64 1.70 -10.38 -7.48
N THR A 65 1.32 -9.13 -7.75
CA THR A 65 1.99 -8.32 -8.77
C THR A 65 3.47 -8.09 -8.43
N LEU A 66 3.80 -7.76 -7.16
CA LEU A 66 5.18 -7.59 -6.73
C LEU A 66 5.98 -8.89 -6.87
N ILE A 67 5.37 -10.05 -6.57
CA ILE A 67 5.98 -11.36 -6.76
C ILE A 67 6.29 -11.60 -8.24
N GLU A 68 5.39 -11.26 -9.17
CA GLU A 68 5.67 -11.37 -10.61
C GLU A 68 6.85 -10.50 -11.03
N TYR A 69 6.96 -9.27 -10.53
CA TYR A 69 8.13 -8.42 -10.76
C TYR A 69 9.43 -9.04 -10.20
N LEU A 70 9.37 -9.62 -8.99
CA LEU A 70 10.51 -10.28 -8.34
C LEU A 70 10.98 -11.52 -9.12
N LYS A 71 10.05 -12.35 -9.62
CA LYS A 71 10.35 -13.53 -10.45
C LYS A 71 11.19 -13.17 -11.68
N VAL A 72 10.89 -12.03 -12.31
CA VAL A 72 11.64 -11.53 -13.48
C VAL A 72 12.74 -10.52 -13.13
N LYS A 73 13.05 -10.33 -11.84
CA LYS A 73 14.06 -9.39 -11.31
C LYS A 73 13.91 -7.96 -11.84
N ARG A 74 12.67 -7.49 -12.00
CA ARG A 74 12.36 -6.17 -12.55
C ARG A 74 11.93 -5.21 -11.44
N VAL A 75 12.49 -4.00 -11.45
CA VAL A 75 12.05 -2.90 -10.59
C VAL A 75 10.95 -2.10 -11.32
N PRO A 76 9.72 -2.02 -10.78
CA PRO A 76 8.65 -1.19 -11.35
C PRO A 76 9.09 0.26 -11.46
N ARG A 77 8.61 0.99 -12.48
CA ARG A 77 9.05 2.38 -12.75
C ARG A 77 9.01 3.30 -11.54
N GLY A 78 7.93 3.21 -10.75
CA GLY A 78 7.75 4.03 -9.54
C GLY A 78 8.71 3.70 -8.38
N LEU A 79 9.47 2.60 -8.46
CA LEU A 79 10.45 2.16 -7.47
C LEU A 79 11.90 2.23 -7.98
N ARG A 80 12.12 2.67 -9.22
CA ARG A 80 13.46 2.85 -9.78
C ARG A 80 14.09 4.09 -9.14
N LEU A 81 15.25 3.92 -8.51
CA LEU A 81 15.98 5.01 -7.86
C LEU A 81 16.92 5.66 -8.88
N GLY A 82 16.54 6.82 -9.41
CA GLY A 82 17.34 7.60 -10.37
C GLY A 82 18.52 8.38 -9.76
N ILE A 83 19.01 7.95 -8.59
CA ILE A 83 20.03 8.68 -7.82
C ILE A 83 21.40 8.33 -8.39
N LYS A 84 22.15 9.36 -8.83
CA LYS A 84 23.53 9.21 -9.29
C LYS A 84 24.52 9.66 -8.22
N PRO A 85 25.71 9.05 -8.15
CA PRO A 85 26.75 9.48 -7.22
C PRO A 85 27.29 10.84 -7.64
N THR A 86 27.42 11.77 -6.69
CA THR A 86 27.87 13.15 -6.98
C THR A 86 29.37 13.21 -7.26
N LEU A 87 30.17 12.44 -6.52
CA LEU A 87 31.63 12.54 -6.51
C LEU A 87 32.34 11.73 -7.60
N CYS A 88 31.67 10.72 -8.16
CA CYS A 88 32.24 9.80 -9.15
C CYS A 88 31.34 9.68 -10.39
N LYS A 89 30.63 10.77 -10.75
CA LYS A 89 29.63 10.76 -11.83
C LYS A 89 30.25 10.58 -13.22
N GLU A 90 31.50 10.95 -13.35
CA GLU A 90 32.29 10.91 -14.58
C GLU A 90 32.81 9.50 -14.90
N ASP A 91 32.86 8.59 -13.92
CA ASP A 91 33.20 7.18 -14.15
C ASP A 91 31.92 6.37 -14.48
N PRO A 92 31.74 5.94 -15.75
CA PRO A 92 30.56 5.18 -16.14
C PRO A 92 30.51 3.80 -15.47
N ALA A 93 31.65 3.19 -15.16
CA ALA A 93 31.72 1.89 -14.51
C ALA A 93 31.27 1.99 -13.04
N TYR A 94 31.71 3.04 -12.34
CA TYR A 94 31.24 3.35 -10.99
C TYR A 94 29.73 3.60 -10.98
N CYS A 95 29.22 4.47 -11.87
CA CYS A 95 27.78 4.77 -11.96
C CYS A 95 26.95 3.51 -12.23
N LYS A 96 27.42 2.61 -13.10
CA LYS A 96 26.76 1.33 -13.38
C LYS A 96 26.70 0.43 -12.16
N ASN A 97 27.78 0.38 -11.36
CA ASN A 97 27.79 -0.43 -10.14
C ASN A 97 26.93 0.18 -9.03
N TRP A 98 26.89 1.50 -8.92
CA TRP A 98 25.98 2.23 -8.04
C TRP A 98 24.51 1.89 -8.34
N GLU A 99 24.12 1.94 -9.62
CA GLU A 99 22.77 1.58 -10.05
C GLU A 99 22.42 0.12 -9.73
N LYS A 100 23.36 -0.82 -9.91
CA LYS A 100 23.13 -2.23 -9.52
C LYS A 100 22.83 -2.39 -8.02
N ILE A 101 23.53 -1.65 -7.16
CA ILE A 101 23.30 -1.67 -5.71
C ILE A 101 21.90 -1.14 -5.40
N LEU A 102 21.53 0.01 -6.00
CA LEU A 102 20.19 0.58 -5.82
C LEU A 102 19.08 -0.37 -6.30
N ASN A 103 19.26 -1.01 -7.46
CA ASN A 103 18.32 -1.99 -7.97
C ASN A 103 18.16 -3.19 -7.03
N LYS A 104 19.27 -3.69 -6.44
CA LYS A 104 19.21 -4.73 -5.41
C LYS A 104 18.40 -4.27 -4.21
N CYS A 105 18.67 -3.07 -3.69
CA CYS A 105 17.91 -2.51 -2.58
C CYS A 105 16.42 -2.40 -2.91
N SER A 106 16.04 -1.94 -4.11
CA SER A 106 14.63 -1.89 -4.52
C SER A 106 13.97 -3.27 -4.54
N LEU A 107 14.66 -4.30 -5.04
CA LEU A 107 14.16 -5.69 -5.04
C LEU A 107 14.02 -6.24 -3.61
N ASP A 108 14.97 -5.95 -2.73
CA ASP A 108 14.90 -6.36 -1.32
C ASP A 108 13.73 -5.66 -0.60
N LEU A 109 13.52 -4.37 -0.84
CA LEU A 109 12.38 -3.60 -0.30
C LEU A 109 11.04 -4.13 -0.82
N MET A 110 10.97 -4.54 -2.10
CA MET A 110 9.78 -5.20 -2.64
C MET A 110 9.51 -6.53 -1.92
N THR A 111 10.55 -7.32 -1.66
CA THR A 111 10.45 -8.59 -0.92
C THR A 111 9.94 -8.36 0.51
N LEU A 112 10.53 -7.39 1.23
CA LEU A 112 10.07 -6.98 2.56
C LEU A 112 8.61 -6.50 2.54
N THR A 113 8.21 -5.78 1.49
CA THR A 113 6.83 -5.32 1.32
C THR A 113 5.88 -6.50 1.12
N VAL A 114 6.26 -7.50 0.33
CA VAL A 114 5.47 -8.73 0.15
C VAL A 114 5.27 -9.44 1.48
N GLU A 115 6.33 -9.64 2.26
CA GLU A 115 6.27 -10.24 3.60
C GLU A 115 5.29 -9.47 4.51
N GLY A 116 5.45 -8.15 4.61
CA GLY A 116 4.57 -7.31 5.42
C GLY A 116 3.11 -7.33 4.96
N ILE A 117 2.84 -7.46 3.65
CA ILE A 117 1.47 -7.63 3.13
C ILE A 117 0.90 -8.99 3.55
N GLN A 118 1.69 -10.07 3.49
CA GLN A 118 1.21 -11.40 3.89
C GLN A 118 0.80 -11.43 5.37
N THR A 119 1.59 -10.83 6.26
CA THR A 119 1.20 -10.69 7.67
C THR A 119 -0.10 -9.89 7.85
N LYS A 120 -0.28 -8.80 7.09
CA LYS A 120 -1.51 -8.00 7.12
C LYS A 120 -2.72 -8.77 6.59
N LEU A 121 -2.55 -9.57 5.54
CA LEU A 121 -3.62 -10.41 4.97
C LEU A 121 -4.11 -11.45 5.97
N THR A 122 -3.21 -12.08 6.74
CA THR A 122 -3.60 -13.03 7.79
C THR A 122 -4.53 -12.38 8.81
N LYS A 123 -4.18 -11.18 9.31
CA LYS A 123 -5.04 -10.43 10.26
C LYS A 123 -6.37 -10.02 9.61
N LEU A 124 -6.32 -9.50 8.39
CA LEU A 124 -7.51 -9.05 7.68
C LEU A 124 -8.50 -10.19 7.40
N ARG A 125 -8.02 -11.40 7.12
CA ARG A 125 -8.87 -12.59 6.94
C ARG A 125 -9.58 -13.00 8.23
N ALA A 126 -8.90 -12.87 9.38
CA ALA A 126 -9.54 -13.05 10.68
C ALA A 126 -10.65 -11.99 10.88
N ASP A 127 -10.38 -10.71 10.64
CA ASP A 127 -11.37 -9.63 10.74
C ASP A 127 -12.60 -9.87 9.83
N ILE A 128 -12.38 -10.37 8.60
CA ILE A 128 -13.45 -10.76 7.66
C ILE A 128 -14.27 -11.90 8.24
N SER A 129 -13.63 -12.94 8.78
CA SER A 129 -14.30 -14.07 9.39
C SER A 129 -15.19 -13.63 10.56
N ASP A 130 -14.65 -12.80 11.46
CA ASP A 130 -15.39 -12.29 12.61
C ASP A 130 -16.57 -11.41 12.18
N THR A 131 -16.38 -10.57 11.16
CA THR A 131 -17.45 -9.72 10.62
C THR A 131 -18.55 -10.56 9.95
N LYS A 132 -18.20 -11.67 9.28
CA LYS A 132 -19.19 -12.61 8.73
C LYS A 132 -20.00 -13.30 9.80
N GLN A 133 -19.37 -13.71 10.91
CA GLN A 133 -20.10 -14.29 12.04
C GLN A 133 -21.08 -13.29 12.66
N LYS A 134 -20.67 -12.02 12.81
CA LYS A 134 -21.57 -10.93 13.26
C LYS A 134 -22.73 -10.71 12.29
N LEU A 135 -22.47 -10.76 10.98
CA LEU A 135 -23.51 -10.64 9.95
C LEU A 135 -24.56 -11.75 10.11
N GLN A 136 -24.11 -13.00 10.23
CA GLN A 136 -24.98 -14.18 10.42
C GLN A 136 -25.79 -14.11 11.72
N ALA A 137 -25.23 -13.55 12.80
CA ALA A 137 -25.95 -13.39 14.06
C ALA A 137 -27.04 -12.30 14.03
N THR A 138 -26.93 -11.33 13.11
CA THR A 138 -27.78 -10.12 13.09
C THR A 138 -28.86 -10.17 12.00
N HIS A 139 -28.68 -11.03 10.99
CA HIS A 139 -29.54 -11.13 9.81
C HIS A 139 -30.23 -12.48 9.74
N ARG A 140 -31.36 -12.53 9.02
CA ARG A 140 -32.00 -13.80 8.67
C ARG A 140 -31.17 -14.52 7.61
N GLU A 141 -31.24 -15.85 7.57
CA GLU A 141 -30.46 -16.67 6.63
C GLU A 141 -30.67 -16.29 5.15
N VAL A 142 -31.91 -15.95 4.77
CA VAL A 142 -32.23 -15.47 3.41
C VAL A 142 -31.53 -14.14 3.11
N GLU A 143 -31.56 -13.20 4.05
CA GLU A 143 -30.89 -11.89 3.91
C GLU A 143 -29.36 -12.06 3.82
N VAL A 144 -28.79 -12.95 4.62
CA VAL A 144 -27.35 -13.28 4.56
C VAL A 144 -26.98 -13.82 3.17
N THR A 145 -27.78 -14.74 2.63
CA THR A 145 -27.53 -15.36 1.32
C THR A 145 -27.56 -14.32 0.19
N ASP A 146 -28.51 -13.39 0.23
CA ASP A 146 -28.62 -12.30 -0.74
C ASP A 146 -27.43 -11.35 -0.65
N ILE A 147 -27.05 -10.95 0.57
CA ILE A 147 -25.87 -10.09 0.84
C ILE A 147 -24.59 -10.76 0.34
N GLU A 148 -24.38 -12.04 0.64
CA GLU A 148 -23.19 -12.77 0.19
C GLU A 148 -23.10 -12.88 -1.34
N THR A 149 -24.25 -13.03 -2.01
CA THR A 149 -24.33 -13.08 -3.47
C THR A 149 -23.96 -11.73 -4.09
N GLN A 150 -24.57 -10.64 -3.61
CA GLN A 150 -24.26 -9.27 -4.06
C GLN A 150 -22.80 -8.88 -3.79
N LEU A 151 -22.28 -9.28 -2.62
CA LEU A 151 -20.90 -9.06 -2.24
C LEU A 151 -19.96 -9.80 -3.20
N ARG A 152 -20.24 -11.07 -3.50
CA ARG A 152 -19.42 -11.88 -4.42
C ARG A 152 -19.30 -11.22 -5.79
N ASP A 153 -20.40 -10.74 -6.35
CA ASP A 153 -20.41 -10.07 -7.66
C ASP A 153 -19.65 -8.75 -7.63
N THR A 154 -19.79 -7.98 -6.54
CA THR A 154 -19.08 -6.72 -6.36
C THR A 154 -17.57 -6.93 -6.20
N ILE A 155 -17.17 -7.95 -5.44
CA ILE A 155 -15.76 -8.34 -5.27
C ILE A 155 -15.17 -8.89 -6.57
N ALA A 156 -15.91 -9.67 -7.35
CA ALA A 156 -15.47 -10.19 -8.63
C ALA A 156 -15.20 -9.06 -9.66
N ARG A 157 -16.11 -8.08 -9.74
CA ARG A 157 -15.92 -6.88 -10.57
C ARG A 157 -14.69 -6.08 -10.13
N HIS A 158 -14.60 -5.77 -8.84
CA HIS A 158 -13.46 -5.04 -8.26
C HIS A 158 -12.12 -5.73 -8.53
N ARG A 159 -12.07 -7.07 -8.39
CA ARG A 159 -10.89 -7.87 -8.70
C ARG A 159 -10.49 -7.75 -10.17
N THR A 160 -11.46 -7.84 -11.07
CA THR A 160 -11.23 -7.78 -12.52
C THR A 160 -10.66 -6.41 -12.94
N ASP A 161 -11.26 -5.33 -12.44
CA ASP A 161 -10.84 -3.96 -12.74
C ASP A 161 -9.42 -3.70 -12.23
N LEU A 162 -9.14 -4.08 -10.98
CA LEU A 162 -7.80 -3.94 -10.40
C LEU A 162 -6.77 -4.78 -11.15
N LEU A 163 -7.09 -6.03 -11.48
CA LEU A 163 -6.17 -6.92 -12.18
C LEU A 163 -5.79 -6.36 -13.55
N LYS A 164 -6.77 -5.82 -14.30
CA LYS A 164 -6.51 -5.15 -15.58
C LYS A 164 -5.47 -4.03 -15.43
N VAL A 165 -5.66 -3.15 -14.44
CA VAL A 165 -4.72 -2.06 -14.17
C VAL A 165 -3.32 -2.58 -13.79
N LYS A 166 -3.23 -3.66 -13.01
CA LYS A 166 -1.96 -4.29 -12.62
C LYS A 166 -1.23 -4.91 -13.82
N ILE A 167 -1.96 -5.63 -14.68
CA ILE A 167 -1.43 -6.23 -15.91
C ILE A 167 -0.93 -5.14 -16.85
N ASP A 168 -1.70 -4.06 -17.06
CA ASP A 168 -1.28 -2.97 -17.93
C ASP A 168 -0.03 -2.26 -17.41
N LYS A 169 0.10 -2.08 -16.09
CA LYS A 169 1.33 -1.57 -15.46
C LYS A 169 2.51 -2.51 -15.70
N PHE A 170 2.33 -3.81 -15.47
CA PHE A 170 3.38 -4.81 -15.67
C PHE A 170 3.84 -4.87 -17.13
N LYS A 171 2.89 -4.86 -18.09
CA LYS A 171 3.17 -4.81 -19.53
C LYS A 171 3.96 -3.56 -19.88
N ARG A 172 3.51 -2.37 -19.45
CA ARG A 172 4.25 -1.12 -19.69
C ARG A 172 5.68 -1.22 -19.17
N ASP A 173 5.87 -1.69 -17.95
CA ASP A 173 7.21 -1.86 -17.36
C ASP A 173 8.05 -2.95 -18.04
N THR A 174 7.45 -3.80 -18.89
CA THR A 174 8.18 -4.80 -19.69
C THR A 174 8.83 -4.20 -20.93
N TYR A 175 8.18 -3.22 -21.56
CA TYR A 175 8.65 -2.62 -22.80
C TYR A 175 9.60 -1.42 -22.60
N ASP A 176 9.87 -1.06 -21.34
CA ASP A 176 10.69 0.07 -20.93
C ASP A 176 11.87 -0.37 -20.05
#